data_AF-A0AA41SCZ0-F1
#
_entry.id   AF-A0AA41SCZ0-F1
#
_cell.length_a   1.000
_cell.length_b   1.000
_cell.length_c   1.000
_cell.angle_alpha   90.00
_cell.angle_beta   90.00
_cell.angle_gamma   90.00
#
_symmetry.space_group_name_H-M   'P 1'
#
loop_
_entity.id
_entity.type
_entity.pdbx_description
1 polymer ?
#
loop_
_entity_poly.entity_id
_entity_poly.type
_entity_poly.pdbx_seq_one_letter_code
_entity_poly.pdbx_strand_id
1 'polypeptide(L)'
;MAATPVEMSNSYVFHIDIGLLNLQDRIKVYSEDGRTLVVTYGTNSSRDAFTQRFDLPHNANVDSVSAVSQNGTLFFSVNKFNRPFRVNLVRVIKAEN
;
A
#
# COMPACT_ATOMS: atom_id res chain seq x y z
N MET A 1 3.80 -16.61 -7.30
CA MET A 1 5.11 -15.94 -7.47
C MET A 1 4.93 -14.51 -6.98
N ALA A 2 5.58 -14.11 -5.88
CA ALA A 2 5.44 -12.77 -5.33
C ALA A 2 6.24 -11.79 -6.19
N ALA A 3 5.58 -10.76 -6.74
CA ALA A 3 6.25 -9.76 -7.55
C ALA A 3 7.12 -8.84 -6.66
N THR A 4 8.32 -8.54 -7.14
CA THR A 4 9.22 -7.55 -6.54
C THR A 4 8.51 -6.20 -6.41
N PRO A 5 8.61 -5.50 -5.26
CA PRO A 5 8.05 -4.15 -5.11
C PRO A 5 8.55 -3.23 -6.22
N VAL A 6 7.62 -2.54 -6.86
CA VAL A 6 7.95 -1.41 -7.74
C VAL A 6 8.20 -0.20 -6.85
N GLU A 7 9.46 0.20 -6.76
CA GLU A 7 9.84 1.41 -6.05
C GLU A 7 9.54 2.65 -6.91
N MET A 8 8.66 3.51 -6.40
CA MET A 8 8.38 4.83 -6.96
C MET A 8 9.09 5.91 -6.14
N SER A 9 9.16 7.14 -6.66
CA SER A 9 9.85 8.25 -5.98
C SER A 9 9.32 8.50 -4.57
N ASN A 10 8.00 8.33 -4.35
CA ASN A 10 7.32 8.67 -3.10
C ASN A 10 6.63 7.48 -2.41
N SER A 11 6.63 6.30 -3.02
CA SER A 11 5.89 5.15 -2.53
C SER A 11 6.50 3.83 -3.00
N TYR A 12 6.18 2.75 -2.30
CA TYR A 12 6.42 1.37 -2.71
C TYR A 12 5.10 0.78 -3.17
N VAL A 13 5.06 0.25 -4.39
CA VAL A 13 3.87 -0.36 -4.97
C VAL A 13 4.09 -1.86 -5.15
N PHE A 14 3.17 -2.64 -4.62
CA PHE A 14 3.14 -4.09 -4.72
C PHE A 14 1.91 -4.50 -5.51
N HIS A 15 2.03 -5.56 -6.31
CA HIS A 15 0.90 -6.14 -7.01
C HIS A 15 0.88 -7.65 -6.80
N ILE A 16 -0.32 -8.19 -6.65
CA ILE A 16 -0.55 -9.62 -6.56
C ILE A 16 -1.62 -9.96 -7.58
N ASP A 17 -1.29 -10.89 -8.46
CA ASP A 17 -2.28 -11.48 -9.36
C ASP A 17 -3.14 -12.46 -8.56
N ILE A 18 -4.39 -12.06 -8.35
CA ILE A 18 -5.41 -12.81 -7.61
C ILE A 18 -6.42 -13.44 -8.57
N GLY A 19 -6.28 -13.20 -9.88
CA GLY A 19 -7.17 -13.68 -10.93
C GLY A 19 -8.62 -13.22 -10.76
N LEU A 20 -9.57 -13.95 -11.35
CA LEU A 20 -11.01 -13.70 -11.28
C LEU A 20 -11.64 -14.20 -9.97
N LEU A 21 -10.86 -14.31 -8.88
CA LEU A 21 -11.43 -14.62 -7.57
C LEU A 21 -12.38 -13.48 -7.19
N ASN A 22 -13.66 -13.81 -6.98
CA ASN A 22 -14.67 -12.88 -6.50
C ASN A 22 -14.35 -12.48 -5.04
N LEU A 23 -13.39 -11.57 -4.88
CA LEU A 23 -12.81 -11.15 -3.61
C LEU A 23 -13.62 -10.07 -2.90
N GLN A 24 -14.92 -9.99 -3.17
CA GLN A 24 -15.78 -8.89 -2.72
C GLN A 24 -15.83 -8.71 -1.19
N ASP A 25 -15.40 -9.69 -0.38
CA ASP A 25 -15.63 -9.61 1.07
C ASP A 25 -14.45 -9.89 2.01
N ARG A 26 -13.29 -10.40 1.56
CA ARG A 26 -12.28 -10.91 2.52
C ARG A 26 -10.81 -10.60 2.18
N ILE A 27 -10.52 -9.37 1.79
CA ILE A 27 -9.14 -8.88 1.76
C ILE A 27 -8.82 -8.24 3.11
N LYS A 28 -7.80 -8.76 3.80
CA LYS A 28 -7.26 -8.18 5.03
C LYS A 28 -5.84 -7.71 4.76
N VAL A 29 -5.57 -6.46 5.10
CA VAL A 29 -4.24 -5.87 5.01
C VAL A 29 -3.91 -5.29 6.37
N TYR A 30 -2.79 -5.70 6.95
CA TYR A 30 -2.30 -5.17 8.22
C TYR A 30 -0.77 -5.15 8.22
N SER A 31 -0.20 -4.28 9.04
CA SER A 31 1.23 -4.27 9.29
C SER A 31 1.56 -5.08 10.54
N GLU A 32 2.59 -5.90 10.45
CA GLU A 32 3.20 -6.67 11.52
C GLU A 32 4.56 -6.02 11.85
N ASP A 33 4.80 -5.75 13.13
CA ASP A 33 6.03 -5.14 13.67
C ASP A 33 6.46 -3.79 13.03
N GLY A 34 5.53 -3.11 12.35
CA GLY A 34 5.80 -1.86 11.64
C GLY A 34 6.77 -1.99 10.46
N ARG A 35 7.11 -3.22 10.06
CA ARG A 35 8.09 -3.50 8.99
C ARG A 35 7.64 -4.56 8.01
N THR A 36 6.64 -5.36 8.34
CA THR A 36 6.15 -6.41 7.45
C THR A 36 4.70 -6.13 7.12
N LEU A 37 4.39 -5.95 5.84
CA LEU A 37 3.01 -5.85 5.39
C LEU A 37 2.47 -7.26 5.18
N VAL A 38 1.40 -7.59 5.90
CA VAL A 38 0.73 -8.89 5.77
C VAL A 38 -0.58 -8.69 5.03
N VAL A 39 -0.70 -9.40 3.93
CA VAL A 39 -1.88 -9.40 3.08
C VAL A 39 -2.48 -10.79 3.10
N THR A 40 -3.71 -10.90 3.56
CA THR A 40 -4.50 -12.13 3.47
C THR A 40 -5.66 -11.91 2.50
N TYR A 41 -5.75 -12.77 1.48
CA TYR A 41 -6.83 -12.77 0.49
C TYR A 41 -7.28 -14.20 0.22
N GLY A 42 -8.56 -14.42 -0.01
CA GLY A 42 -9.08 -15.77 -0.22
C GLY A 42 -10.57 -15.80 -0.52
N THR A 43 -11.05 -16.98 -0.90
CA THR A 43 -12.48 -17.22 -1.13
C THR A 43 -13.17 -17.63 0.17
N ASN A 44 -14.49 -17.81 0.13
CA ASN A 44 -15.27 -18.25 1.29
C ASN A 44 -14.91 -19.69 1.76
N SER A 45 -14.15 -20.42 0.95
CA SER A 45 -13.55 -21.70 1.31
C SER A 45 -12.25 -21.45 2.05
N SER A 46 -12.22 -21.62 3.39
CA SER A 46 -11.02 -21.46 4.22
C SER A 46 -9.80 -22.29 3.78
N ARG A 47 -9.95 -23.20 2.82
CA ARG A 47 -8.86 -23.97 2.22
C ARG A 47 -8.02 -23.17 1.22
N ASP A 48 -8.52 -22.04 0.71
CA ASP A 48 -7.89 -21.24 -0.35
C ASP A 48 -7.57 -19.80 0.12
N ALA A 49 -7.30 -19.62 1.42
CA ALA A 49 -6.82 -18.35 1.95
C ALA A 49 -5.31 -18.24 1.77
N PHE A 50 -4.88 -17.29 0.94
CA PHE A 50 -3.48 -16.99 0.70
C PHE A 50 -3.06 -15.83 1.60
N THR A 51 -1.98 -16.05 2.34
CA THR A 51 -1.33 -14.99 3.11
C THR A 51 0.04 -14.72 2.51
N GLN A 52 0.30 -13.47 2.17
CA GLN A 52 1.59 -13.02 1.67
C GLN A 52 2.16 -11.95 2.58
N ARG A 53 3.45 -12.06 2.86
CA ARG A 53 4.21 -11.13 3.68
C ARG A 53 5.17 -10.37 2.80
N PHE A 54 5.27 -9.07 3.01
CA PHE A 54 6.17 -8.18 2.30
C PHE A 54 6.98 -7.39 3.30
N ASP A 55 8.29 -7.58 3.30
CA ASP A 55 9.17 -6.76 4.12
C ASP A 55 9.29 -5.37 3.51
N LEU A 56 8.94 -4.38 4.31
CA LEU A 56 8.97 -2.98 3.95
C LEU A 56 10.34 -2.38 4.33
N PRO A 57 10.89 -1.53 3.47
CA PRO A 57 12.07 -0.74 3.80
C PRO A 57 11.86 0.17 5.02
N HIS A 58 12.94 0.51 5.71
CA HIS A 58 12.92 1.34 6.92
C HIS A 58 12.32 2.76 6.73
N ASN A 59 12.28 3.25 5.50
CA ASN A 59 11.74 4.55 5.13
C ASN A 59 10.27 4.48 4.68
N ALA A 60 9.61 3.32 4.75
CA ALA A 60 8.20 3.14 4.40
C ALA A 60 7.28 3.56 5.57
N ASN A 61 6.24 4.32 5.26
CA ASN A 61 5.20 4.74 6.19
C ASN A 61 4.05 3.74 6.20
N VAL A 62 4.13 2.78 7.13
CA VAL A 62 3.13 1.73 7.36
C VAL A 62 1.74 2.25 7.75
N ASP A 63 1.62 3.46 8.30
CA ASP A 63 0.32 4.08 8.59
C ASP A 63 -0.40 4.55 7.31
N SER A 64 0.35 4.69 6.20
CA SER A 64 -0.17 5.17 4.92
C SER A 64 -0.48 4.08 3.91
N VAL A 65 -0.64 2.84 4.39
CA VAL A 65 -0.97 1.69 3.55
C VAL A 65 -2.34 1.89 2.90
N SER A 66 -2.39 1.73 1.58
CA SER A 66 -3.64 1.69 0.82
C SER A 66 -3.65 0.49 -0.12
N ALA A 67 -4.83 -0.12 -0.30
CA ALA A 67 -5.02 -1.28 -1.15
C ALA A 67 -6.17 -1.04 -2.13
N VAL A 68 -5.98 -1.47 -3.38
CA VAL A 68 -6.98 -1.34 -4.45
C VAL A 68 -7.01 -2.64 -5.24
N SER A 69 -8.19 -3.26 -5.34
CA SER A 69 -8.42 -4.40 -6.24
C SER A 69 -8.92 -3.90 -7.59
N GLN A 70 -8.21 -4.18 -8.67
CA GLN A 70 -8.64 -3.84 -10.02
C GLN A 70 -8.41 -5.01 -10.98
N ASN A 71 -9.46 -5.42 -11.69
CA ASN A 71 -9.44 -6.45 -12.74
C ASN A 71 -8.76 -7.78 -12.35
N GLY A 72 -8.88 -8.21 -11.09
CA GLY A 72 -8.24 -9.44 -10.63
C GLY A 72 -6.75 -9.30 -10.27
N THR A 73 -6.27 -8.07 -10.15
CA THR A 73 -4.97 -7.76 -9.56
C THR A 73 -5.19 -6.90 -8.31
N LEU A 74 -4.54 -7.28 -7.22
CA LEU A 74 -4.57 -6.53 -5.98
C LEU A 74 -3.32 -5.67 -5.89
N PHE A 75 -3.51 -4.35 -5.87
CA PHE A 75 -2.46 -3.36 -5.76
C PHE A 75 -2.39 -2.85 -4.33
N PHE A 76 -1.20 -2.74 -3.79
CA PHE A 76 -0.95 -2.14 -2.48
C PHE A 76 0.10 -1.06 -2.63
N SER A 77 -0.11 0.07 -1.99
CA SER A 77 0.86 1.15 -1.96
C SER A 77 1.13 1.60 -0.54
N VAL A 78 2.40 1.85 -0.27
CA VAL A 78 2.88 2.38 1.01
C VAL A 78 3.71 3.62 0.70
N ASN A 79 3.37 4.77 1.26
CA ASN A 79 4.16 5.99 1.00
C ASN A 79 5.50 5.92 1.74
N LYS A 80 6.48 6.68 1.27
CA LYS A 80 7.75 6.90 1.97
C LYS A 80 7.60 8.05 2.98
N PHE A 81 8.27 7.94 4.13
CA PHE A 81 8.34 9.02 5.12
C PHE A 81 9.03 10.27 4.56
N ASN A 82 10.05 10.10 3.72
CA ASN A 82 10.75 11.20 3.08
C ASN A 82 9.97 11.70 1.86
N ARG A 83 8.76 12.24 2.08
CA ARG A 83 8.11 13.06 1.06
C ARG A 83 9.01 14.28 0.86
N PRO A 84 9.46 14.62 -0.37
CA PRO A 84 10.05 15.94 -0.58
C PRO A 84 9.01 16.96 -0.13
N PHE A 85 9.30 17.68 0.96
CA PHE A 85 8.44 18.73 1.45
C PHE A 85 8.16 19.69 0.29
N ARG A 86 6.92 19.72 -0.21
CA ARG A 86 6.48 20.81 -1.09
C ARG A 86 6.27 22.03 -0.22
N VAL A 87 7.32 22.83 -0.06
CA VAL A 87 7.20 24.16 0.54
C VAL A 87 6.48 25.04 -0.48
N ASN A 88 5.20 25.29 -0.27
CA ASN A 88 4.51 26.37 -0.97
C ASN A 88 4.93 27.69 -0.31
N LEU A 89 5.84 28.43 -0.96
CA LEU A 89 6.19 29.78 -0.53
C LEU A 89 4.97 30.69 -0.83
N VAL A 90 4.18 30.99 0.19
CA VAL A 90 3.07 31.95 0.07
C VAL A 90 3.62 33.35 0.33
N ARG A 91 3.47 34.25 -0.64
CA ARG A 91 3.78 35.67 -0.44
C ARG A 91 2.66 36.30 0.39
N VAL A 92 2.92 36.59 1.66
CA VAL A 92 2.00 37.36 2.51
C VAL A 92 2.10 38.83 2.11
N ILE A 93 1.00 39.41 1.63
CA ILE A 93 0.86 40.85 1.46
C ILE A 93 0.18 41.42 2.70
N LYS A 94 0.82 42.40 3.36
CA LYS A 94 0.24 43.14 4.47
C LYS A 94 -0.79 44.12 3.88
N ALA A 95 -2.07 43.97 4.25
CA ALA A 95 -3.06 44.99 3.98
C ALA A 95 -2.90 46.11 5.03
N GLU A 96 -2.62 47.32 4.59
CA GLU A 96 -2.68 48.51 5.43
C GLU A 96 -4.07 49.12 5.27
N ASN A 97 -4.73 49.39 6.39
CA ASN A 97 -6.07 49.97 6.48
C ASN A 97 -5.97 51.42 6.94
#